data_AF-A0A452YIE8-F1
#
_entry.id   AF-A0A452YIE8-F1
#
_cell.length_a   1.000
_cell.length_b   1.000
_cell.length_c   1.000
_cell.angle_alpha   90.00
_cell.angle_beta   90.00
_cell.angle_gamma   90.00
#
_symmetry.space_group_name_H-M   'P 1'
#
loop_
_entity.id
_entity.type
_entity.pdbx_description
1 polymer ?
#
loop_
_entity_poly.entity_id
_entity_poly.type
_entity_poly.pdbx_seq_one_letter_code
_entity_poly.pdbx_strand_id
1 'polypeptide(L)'
;RYGEQYASEDIRKYLKKVKNAQEAHEAIRPTSIRRLPSSLIGVLDEDSLKLYTLIWRRTMACQMEASRTELIQVGIGNPEGDMIFHSSASRLDFKGYQAVYEDTEASGSSENPEGETAHQDNFEALSKLEMKDLVSPVNVNLEQHFTKPLSRYSEGALIKKMEELGIGRPSTYASIMRVLQDRKYVTVKSRVLHPEF
;
A
#
# COMPACT_ATOMS: atom_id res chain seq x y z
N ARG A 1 -15.46 6.03 16.96
CA ARG A 1 -15.62 6.08 15.49
C ARG A 1 -15.52 4.69 14.89
N TYR A 2 -14.35 4.04 14.94
CA TYR A 2 -14.19 2.69 14.38
C TYR A 2 -14.67 1.56 15.30
N GLY A 3 -14.74 1.80 16.61
CA GLY A 3 -15.10 0.79 17.61
C GLY A 3 -13.86 0.23 18.31
N GLU A 4 -14.08 -0.44 19.44
CA GLU A 4 -13.01 -0.94 20.31
C GLU A 4 -12.12 -1.98 19.61
N GLN A 5 -12.72 -2.88 18.82
CA GLN A 5 -12.02 -3.90 18.03
C GLN A 5 -10.97 -3.36 17.03
N TYR A 6 -11.05 -2.06 16.69
CA TYR A 6 -10.09 -1.41 15.79
C TYR A 6 -8.96 -0.69 16.54
N ALA A 7 -9.10 -0.48 17.85
CA ALA A 7 -8.04 0.09 18.67
C ALA A 7 -7.05 -1.01 19.02
N SER A 8 -5.75 -0.72 18.94
CA SER A 8 -4.76 -1.70 19.36
C SER A 8 -4.81 -1.93 20.86
N GLU A 9 -4.69 -3.20 21.29
CA GLU A 9 -4.68 -3.58 22.71
C GLU A 9 -3.56 -2.86 23.47
N ASP A 10 -2.40 -2.70 22.81
CA ASP A 10 -1.24 -2.01 23.34
C ASP A 10 -0.86 -0.77 22.52
N ILE A 11 -0.17 0.18 23.17
CA ILE A 11 0.36 1.37 22.51
C ILE A 11 1.49 0.97 21.55
N ARG A 12 1.25 1.14 20.24
CA ARG A 12 2.24 0.82 19.20
C ARG A 12 3.31 1.91 19.12
N LYS A 13 4.57 1.54 19.40
CA LYS A 13 5.73 2.44 19.31
C LYS A 13 6.61 2.07 18.13
N TYR A 14 6.79 3.01 17.20
CA TYR A 14 7.66 2.83 16.02
C TYR A 14 8.95 3.63 16.21
N LEU A 15 9.97 2.98 16.77
CA LEU A 15 11.28 3.60 17.02
C LEU A 15 12.27 3.19 15.92
N LYS A 16 12.79 4.16 15.17
CA LYS A 16 13.91 3.97 14.23
C LYS A 16 15.11 4.74 14.74
N LYS A 17 16.29 4.10 14.81
CA LYS A 17 17.54 4.80 15.14
C LYS A 17 17.85 5.79 14.01
N VAL A 18 17.73 7.08 14.28
CA VAL A 18 18.11 8.13 13.34
C VAL A 18 19.60 8.42 13.53
N LYS A 19 20.38 8.37 12.44
CA LYS A 19 21.84 8.58 12.48
C LYS A 19 22.23 9.96 13.03
N ASN A 20 21.34 10.95 12.95
CA ASN A 20 21.53 12.29 13.50
C ASN A 20 20.34 12.64 14.40
N ALA A 21 20.41 12.23 15.67
CA ALA A 21 19.29 12.31 16.62
C ALA A 21 18.92 13.75 17.06
N GLN A 22 19.74 14.75 16.70
CA GLN A 22 19.52 16.15 17.08
C GLN A 22 18.45 16.86 16.22
N GLU A 23 18.11 16.34 15.04
CA GLU A 23 17.23 17.03 14.08
C GLU A 23 15.84 16.37 13.90
N ALA A 24 15.61 15.18 14.46
CA ALA A 24 14.39 14.42 14.25
C ALA A 24 13.84 13.85 15.57
N HIS A 25 13.00 14.65 16.24
CA HIS A 25 12.42 14.30 17.53
C HIS A 25 11.10 13.53 17.41
N GLU A 26 10.39 13.66 16.28
CA GLU A 26 9.08 13.06 16.08
C GLU A 26 8.75 12.79 14.60
N ALA A 27 7.87 11.83 14.34
CA ALA A 27 7.30 11.62 13.01
C ALA A 27 6.40 12.78 12.58
N ILE A 28 6.24 12.97 11.27
CA ILE A 28 5.25 13.90 10.72
C ILE A 28 3.85 13.36 11.03
N ARG A 29 3.08 14.09 11.85
CA ARG A 29 1.72 13.74 12.26
C ARG A 29 0.87 15.00 12.46
N PRO A 30 -0.47 14.90 12.52
CA PRO A 30 -1.31 16.03 12.90
C PRO A 30 -0.90 16.56 14.27
N THR A 31 -0.95 17.88 14.43
CA THR A 31 -0.75 18.54 15.72
C THR A 31 -1.81 18.12 16.74
N SER A 32 -3.04 17.89 16.27
CA SER A 32 -4.13 17.28 17.02
C SER A 32 -4.87 16.27 16.15
N ILE A 33 -4.96 15.02 16.62
CA ILE A 33 -5.67 13.96 15.92
C ILE A 33 -7.18 14.20 15.83
N ARG A 34 -7.73 15.04 16.72
CA ARG A 34 -9.16 15.42 16.74
C ARG A 34 -9.54 16.36 15.59
N ARG A 35 -8.57 16.97 14.91
CA ARG A 35 -8.81 17.83 13.76
C ARG A 35 -8.98 16.96 12.52
N LEU A 36 -10.22 16.59 12.21
CA LEU A 36 -10.55 15.74 11.07
C LEU A 36 -10.26 16.45 9.74
N PRO A 37 -9.86 15.71 8.69
CA PRO A 37 -9.72 16.27 7.35
C PRO A 37 -10.96 17.00 6.85
N SER A 38 -12.16 16.44 7.07
CA SER A 38 -13.44 17.07 6.69
C SER A 38 -13.65 18.45 7.30
N SER A 39 -13.14 18.69 8.52
CA SER A 39 -13.26 20.00 9.20
C SER A 39 -12.35 21.09 8.63
N LEU A 40 -11.44 20.73 7.71
CA LEU A 40 -10.50 21.64 7.08
C LEU A 40 -10.84 21.96 5.62
N ILE A 41 -11.94 21.41 5.10
CA ILE A 41 -12.44 21.74 3.76
C ILE A 41 -12.77 23.23 3.70
N GLY A 42 -12.24 23.94 2.70
CA GLY A 42 -12.39 25.38 2.54
C GLY A 42 -11.50 26.24 3.47
N VAL A 43 -10.80 25.62 4.42
CA VAL A 43 -9.76 26.29 5.23
C VAL A 43 -8.39 26.11 4.60
N LEU A 44 -8.11 24.91 4.09
CA LEU A 44 -6.90 24.59 3.34
C LEU A 44 -7.19 24.62 1.84
N ASP A 45 -6.17 24.95 1.04
CA ASP A 45 -6.18 24.67 -0.39
C ASP A 45 -6.22 23.16 -0.66
N GLU A 46 -6.56 22.79 -1.88
CA GLU A 46 -6.80 21.39 -2.27
C GLU A 46 -5.59 20.49 -2.05
N ASP A 47 -4.38 20.94 -2.40
CA ASP A 47 -3.16 20.14 -2.27
C ASP A 47 -2.74 20.00 -0.80
N SER A 48 -2.84 21.08 -0.03
CA SER A 48 -2.63 21.05 1.42
C SER A 48 -3.63 20.14 2.12
N LEU A 49 -4.90 20.14 1.72
CA LEU A 49 -5.92 19.27 2.28
C LEU A 49 -5.64 17.80 1.95
N LYS A 50 -5.25 17.48 0.71
CA LYS A 50 -4.86 16.11 0.31
C LYS A 50 -3.67 15.61 1.12
N LEU A 51 -2.63 16.44 1.28
CA LEU A 51 -1.45 16.08 2.07
C LEU A 51 -1.79 15.91 3.55
N TYR A 52 -2.59 16.81 4.14
CA TYR A 52 -3.05 16.68 5.52
C TYR A 52 -3.87 15.40 5.72
N THR A 53 -4.77 15.10 4.80
CA THR A 53 -5.60 13.88 4.80
C THR A 53 -4.74 12.63 4.81
N LEU A 54 -3.72 12.57 3.96
CA LEU A 54 -2.75 11.48 3.91
C LEU A 54 -2.01 11.31 5.25
N ILE A 55 -1.50 12.41 5.82
CA ILE A 55 -0.79 12.41 7.11
C ILE A 55 -1.72 11.95 8.24
N TRP A 56 -2.96 12.43 8.26
CA TRP A 56 -3.95 12.08 9.27
C TRP A 56 -4.31 10.59 9.22
N ARG A 57 -4.66 10.07 8.04
CA ARG A 57 -4.96 8.64 7.83
C ARG A 57 -3.80 7.76 8.24
N ARG A 58 -2.57 8.13 7.86
CA ARG A 58 -1.37 7.37 8.20
C ARG A 58 -1.11 7.34 9.71
N THR A 59 -1.34 8.47 10.38
CA THR A 59 -1.18 8.58 11.85
C THR A 59 -2.21 7.76 12.60
N MET A 60 -3.48 7.79 12.16
CA MET A 60 -4.53 6.97 12.76
C MET A 60 -4.28 5.49 12.52
N ALA A 61 -4.03 5.10 11.27
CA ALA A 61 -3.80 3.70 10.88
C ALA A 61 -2.67 3.04 11.69
N CYS A 62 -1.60 3.77 12.03
CA CYS A 62 -0.47 3.17 12.71
C CYS A 62 -0.77 2.72 14.15
N GLN A 63 -1.82 3.25 14.77
CA GLN A 63 -2.31 2.87 16.10
C GLN A 63 -3.54 1.95 16.07
N MET A 64 -4.06 1.64 14.88
CA MET A 64 -5.20 0.73 14.71
C MET A 64 -4.73 -0.73 14.66
N GLU A 65 -5.66 -1.65 14.91
CA GLU A 65 -5.41 -3.08 14.79
C GLU A 65 -5.04 -3.52 13.37
N ALA A 66 -4.32 -4.65 13.27
CA ALA A 66 -3.94 -5.18 11.98
C ALA A 66 -5.19 -5.68 11.21
N SER A 67 -5.21 -5.49 9.89
CA SER A 67 -6.19 -6.16 9.04
C SER A 67 -5.97 -7.68 9.09
N ARG A 68 -7.04 -8.46 9.06
CA ARG A 68 -6.99 -9.92 8.98
C ARG A 68 -7.58 -10.36 7.65
N THR A 69 -6.83 -11.20 6.95
CA THR A 69 -7.20 -11.75 5.66
C THR A 69 -7.09 -13.26 5.76
N GLU A 70 -8.15 -13.94 5.36
CA GLU A 70 -8.17 -15.37 5.20
C GLU A 70 -7.58 -15.73 3.83
N LEU A 71 -6.69 -16.71 3.77
CA LEU A 71 -6.02 -17.16 2.55
C LEU A 71 -6.23 -18.67 2.40
N ILE A 72 -6.78 -19.07 1.26
CA ILE A 72 -6.90 -20.46 0.83
C ILE A 72 -5.88 -20.71 -0.27
N GLN A 73 -5.10 -21.78 -0.13
CA GLN A 73 -4.18 -22.27 -1.16
C GLN A 73 -4.51 -23.73 -1.46
N VAL A 74 -4.69 -24.03 -2.74
CA VAL A 74 -5.05 -25.36 -3.21
C VAL A 74 -3.98 -25.82 -4.21
N GLY A 75 -3.46 -27.03 -3.97
CA GLY A 75 -2.64 -27.76 -4.92
C GLY A 75 -3.47 -28.89 -5.53
N ILE A 76 -3.58 -28.90 -6.87
CA ILE A 76 -4.32 -29.92 -7.61
C ILE A 76 -3.31 -30.74 -8.40
N GLY A 77 -3.06 -31.96 -7.94
CA GLY A 77 -2.20 -32.92 -8.61
C GLY A 77 -2.94 -33.71 -9.68
N ASN A 78 -2.20 -34.22 -10.67
CA ASN A 78 -2.71 -35.25 -11.56
C ASN A 78 -2.49 -36.67 -10.97
N PRO A 79 -3.16 -37.71 -11.48
CA PRO A 79 -3.01 -39.08 -10.97
C PRO A 79 -1.58 -39.64 -11.04
N GLU A 80 -0.78 -39.16 -11.99
CA GLU A 80 0.61 -39.60 -12.21
C GLU A 80 1.60 -38.92 -11.25
N GLY A 81 1.21 -37.80 -10.62
CA GLY A 81 1.99 -37.10 -9.61
C GLY A 81 3.16 -36.25 -10.15
N ASP A 82 3.23 -36.05 -11.46
CA ASP A 82 4.30 -35.27 -12.14
C ASP A 82 3.89 -33.81 -12.43
N MET A 83 2.63 -33.45 -12.23
CA MET A 83 2.11 -32.10 -12.41
C MET A 83 1.28 -31.63 -11.21
N ILE A 84 1.47 -30.37 -10.81
CA ILE A 84 0.67 -29.72 -9.75
C ILE A 84 0.24 -28.33 -10.23
N PHE A 85 -1.07 -28.12 -10.31
CA PHE A 85 -1.66 -26.80 -10.48
C PHE A 85 -1.84 -26.13 -9.12
N HIS A 86 -1.56 -24.84 -9.04
CA HIS A 86 -1.74 -24.06 -7.83
C HIS A 86 -2.83 -23.03 -8.05
N SER A 87 -3.73 -22.91 -7.09
CA SER A 87 -4.72 -21.84 -7.01
C SER A 87 -4.69 -21.24 -5.62
N SER A 88 -4.94 -19.94 -5.54
CA SER A 88 -5.05 -19.24 -4.26
C SER A 88 -6.14 -18.18 -4.32
N ALA A 89 -6.93 -18.07 -3.26
CA ALA A 89 -7.87 -16.98 -3.09
C ALA A 89 -7.78 -16.44 -1.67
N SER A 90 -8.12 -15.16 -1.50
CA SER A 90 -8.09 -14.50 -0.20
C SER A 90 -9.32 -13.64 0.02
N ARG A 91 -9.80 -13.55 1.26
CA ARG A 91 -10.93 -12.72 1.67
C ARG A 91 -10.56 -11.88 2.88
N LEU A 92 -10.90 -10.60 2.85
CA LEU A 92 -10.70 -9.70 3.99
C LEU A 92 -11.73 -10.02 5.08
N ASP A 93 -11.28 -10.61 6.19
CA ASP A 93 -12.11 -10.97 7.34
C ASP A 93 -12.31 -9.77 8.27
N PHE A 94 -11.24 -9.00 8.50
CA PHE A 94 -11.28 -7.79 9.33
C PHE A 94 -10.46 -6.66 8.70
N LYS A 95 -11.07 -5.49 8.51
CA LYS A 95 -10.42 -4.35 7.86
C LYS A 95 -9.27 -3.77 8.69
N GLY A 96 -9.34 -3.81 10.02
CA GLY A 96 -8.34 -3.19 10.90
C GLY A 96 -8.01 -1.76 10.48
N TYR A 97 -6.72 -1.43 10.41
CA TYR A 97 -6.25 -0.12 9.99
C TYR A 97 -6.74 0.33 8.61
N GLN A 98 -7.18 -0.58 7.73
CA GLN A 98 -7.66 -0.22 6.38
C GLN A 98 -8.96 0.59 6.44
N ALA A 99 -9.76 0.42 7.49
CA ALA A 99 -11.04 1.12 7.66
C ALA A 99 -10.91 2.66 7.66
N VAL A 100 -9.76 3.22 8.06
CA VAL A 100 -9.55 4.68 8.03
C VAL A 100 -9.47 5.25 6.61
N TYR A 101 -9.08 4.44 5.62
CA TYR A 101 -8.90 4.89 4.25
C TYR A 101 -10.22 4.95 3.47
N GLU A 102 -11.22 4.17 3.89
CA GLU A 102 -12.57 4.19 3.32
C GLU A 102 -13.49 5.22 3.99
N ASP A 103 -13.00 5.81 5.08
CA ASP A 103 -13.82 6.64 5.92
C ASP A 103 -13.98 8.04 5.33
N THR A 104 -15.23 8.42 5.09
CA THR A 104 -15.61 9.62 4.34
C THR A 104 -15.26 10.91 5.07
N GLU A 105 -15.39 11.00 6.40
CA GLU A 105 -14.95 12.22 7.11
C GLU A 105 -13.43 12.23 7.34
N ALA A 106 -12.76 11.10 7.11
CA ALA A 106 -11.31 11.00 7.03
C ALA A 106 -10.83 11.18 5.58
N SER A 107 -11.75 11.45 4.65
CA SER A 107 -11.48 11.79 3.26
C SER A 107 -11.74 13.28 3.05
N GLY A 108 -10.80 13.97 2.40
CA GLY A 108 -11.01 15.33 1.91
C GLY A 108 -11.81 15.37 0.60
N SER A 109 -12.09 14.21 0.01
CA SER A 109 -12.78 14.03 -1.29
C SER A 109 -13.43 12.65 -1.38
N SER A 110 -14.54 12.54 -2.12
CA SER A 110 -15.24 11.28 -2.35
C SER A 110 -14.40 10.34 -3.23
N GLU A 111 -13.80 9.31 -2.65
CA GLU A 111 -13.18 8.22 -3.41
C GLU A 111 -14.12 7.01 -3.34
N ASN A 112 -14.63 6.58 -4.50
CA ASN A 112 -15.43 5.37 -4.64
C ASN A 112 -14.47 4.17 -4.71
N PRO A 113 -14.59 3.15 -3.83
CA PRO A 113 -13.87 1.91 -4.00
C PRO A 113 -14.61 1.03 -5.02
N GLU A 114 -14.09 0.93 -6.24
CA GLU A 114 -14.46 -0.12 -7.20
C GLU A 114 -13.44 -1.26 -7.12
N GLY A 115 -13.89 -2.52 -7.00
CA GLY A 115 -13.06 -3.67 -7.41
C GLY A 115 -12.98 -4.92 -6.51
N GLU A 116 -13.92 -5.22 -5.62
CA GLU A 116 -13.79 -6.40 -4.73
C GLU A 116 -14.50 -7.68 -5.21
N THR A 117 -15.36 -7.64 -6.23
CA THR A 117 -16.30 -8.75 -6.54
C THR A 117 -15.61 -10.03 -7.03
N ALA A 118 -14.60 -9.93 -7.89
CA ALA A 118 -13.95 -11.12 -8.48
C ALA A 118 -13.12 -11.96 -7.48
N HIS A 119 -12.65 -11.35 -6.39
CA HIS A 119 -11.87 -12.07 -5.37
C HIS A 119 -12.76 -12.90 -4.43
N GLN A 120 -14.00 -12.44 -4.20
CA GLN A 120 -14.95 -13.11 -3.33
C GLN A 120 -15.47 -14.41 -3.95
N ASP A 121 -15.84 -14.41 -5.23
CA ASP A 121 -16.37 -15.60 -5.92
C ASP A 121 -15.36 -16.76 -5.93
N ASN A 122 -14.09 -16.45 -6.20
CA ASN A 122 -13.01 -17.44 -6.17
C ASN A 122 -12.77 -17.99 -4.76
N PHE A 123 -12.87 -17.15 -3.73
CA PHE A 123 -12.72 -17.58 -2.35
C PHE A 123 -13.82 -18.56 -1.94
N GLU A 124 -15.07 -18.26 -2.30
CA GLU A 124 -16.23 -19.12 -2.02
C GLU A 124 -16.19 -20.45 -2.80
N ALA A 125 -15.63 -20.45 -4.00
CA ALA A 125 -15.43 -21.68 -4.77
C ALA A 125 -14.37 -22.56 -4.11
N LEU A 126 -13.21 -21.99 -3.74
CA LEU A 126 -12.12 -22.76 -3.13
C LEU A 126 -12.44 -23.21 -1.70
N SER A 127 -13.24 -22.48 -0.94
CA SER A 127 -13.62 -22.84 0.44
C SER A 127 -14.55 -24.05 0.54
N LYS A 128 -15.18 -24.43 -0.56
CA LYS A 128 -16.06 -25.62 -0.66
C LYS A 128 -15.30 -26.90 -1.00
N LEU A 129 -14.03 -26.78 -1.38
CA LEU A 129 -13.22 -27.94 -1.73
C LEU A 129 -12.76 -28.69 -0.47
N GLU A 130 -12.82 -30.01 -0.53
CA GLU A 130 -12.28 -30.91 0.48
C GLU A 130 -11.05 -31.68 -0.03
N MET A 131 -10.26 -32.21 0.91
CA MET A 131 -9.12 -33.04 0.55
C MET A 131 -9.58 -34.26 -0.23
N LYS A 132 -8.93 -34.48 -1.39
CA LYS A 132 -9.21 -35.57 -2.35
C LYS A 132 -10.48 -35.38 -3.19
N ASP A 133 -11.04 -34.18 -3.24
CA ASP A 133 -12.06 -33.86 -4.22
C ASP A 133 -11.54 -34.11 -5.64
N LEU A 134 -12.40 -34.74 -6.45
CA LEU A 134 -12.12 -35.02 -7.85
C LEU A 134 -12.49 -33.78 -8.66
N VAL A 135 -11.49 -33.22 -9.33
CA VAL A 135 -11.66 -32.08 -10.24
C VAL A 135 -11.18 -32.46 -11.63
N SER A 136 -11.89 -31.98 -12.65
CA SER A 136 -11.51 -32.15 -14.05
C SER A 136 -11.23 -30.80 -14.69
N PRO A 137 -10.19 -30.70 -15.55
CA PRO A 137 -9.94 -29.47 -16.29
C PRO A 137 -11.10 -29.22 -17.25
N VAL A 138 -11.74 -28.04 -17.14
CA VAL A 138 -12.81 -27.60 -18.05
C VAL A 138 -12.24 -26.84 -19.24
N ASN A 139 -11.23 -26.00 -19.00
CA ASN A 139 -10.53 -25.22 -20.01
C ASN A 139 -9.04 -25.15 -19.65
N VAL A 140 -8.17 -25.29 -20.65
CA VAL A 140 -6.72 -25.18 -20.51
C VAL A 140 -6.22 -24.09 -21.46
N ASN A 141 -5.81 -22.96 -20.89
CA ASN A 141 -5.21 -21.86 -21.62
C ASN A 141 -3.68 -21.92 -21.48
N LEU A 142 -2.99 -21.96 -22.63
CA LEU A 142 -1.53 -21.93 -22.67
C LEU A 142 -1.08 -20.49 -22.90
N GLU A 143 -0.57 -19.85 -21.84
CA GLU A 143 -0.01 -18.50 -21.93
C GLU A 143 1.51 -18.53 -21.87
N GLN A 144 2.15 -17.75 -22.75
CA GLN A 144 3.58 -17.53 -22.72
C GLN A 144 3.86 -16.18 -22.06
N HIS A 145 4.72 -16.18 -21.05
CA HIS A 145 5.21 -14.96 -20.41
C HIS A 145 6.66 -14.69 -20.77
N PHE A 146 7.00 -13.41 -20.89
CA PHE A 146 8.36 -12.93 -21.10
C PHE A 146 8.83 -12.17 -19.87
N THR A 147 10.12 -12.31 -19.54
CA THR A 147 10.76 -11.50 -18.50
C THR A 147 10.72 -10.03 -18.89
N LYS A 148 10.24 -9.18 -17.98
CA LYS A 148 10.28 -7.73 -18.17
C LYS A 148 11.58 -7.17 -17.60
N PRO A 149 12.16 -6.12 -18.21
CA PRO A 149 13.29 -5.41 -17.63
C PRO A 149 12.89 -4.74 -16.31
N LEU A 150 13.89 -4.38 -15.50
CA LEU A 150 13.65 -3.67 -14.25
C LEU A 150 12.95 -2.33 -14.53
N SER A 151 11.92 -2.03 -13.74
CA SER A 151 11.20 -0.76 -13.85
C SER A 151 12.11 0.44 -13.56
N ARG A 152 11.90 1.54 -14.28
CA ARG A 152 12.54 2.81 -13.98
C ARG A 152 12.07 3.35 -12.62
N TYR A 153 12.90 4.19 -12.01
CA TYR A 153 12.53 4.85 -10.75
C TYR A 153 11.43 5.90 -10.95
N SER A 154 10.44 5.91 -10.08
CA SER A 154 9.69 7.13 -9.77
C SER A 154 10.50 8.01 -8.82
N GLU A 155 10.09 9.26 -8.61
CA GLU A 155 10.71 10.14 -7.61
C GLU A 155 10.75 9.49 -6.22
N GLY A 156 9.61 8.95 -5.74
CA GLY A 156 9.54 8.27 -4.46
C GLY A 156 10.44 7.02 -4.38
N ALA A 157 10.54 6.25 -5.47
CA ALA A 157 11.41 5.07 -5.51
C ALA A 157 12.90 5.46 -5.52
N LEU A 158 13.27 6.56 -6.18
CA LEU A 158 14.63 7.07 -6.17
C LEU A 158 15.00 7.61 -4.79
N ILE A 159 14.12 8.38 -4.14
CA ILE A 159 14.32 8.87 -2.77
C ILE A 159 14.50 7.69 -1.80
N LYS A 160 13.66 6.65 -1.91
CA LYS A 160 13.81 5.42 -1.12
C LYS A 160 15.18 4.79 -1.36
N LYS A 161 15.63 4.70 -2.62
CA LYS A 161 16.93 4.11 -2.95
C LYS A 161 18.09 4.94 -2.41
N MET A 162 17.98 6.26 -2.47
CA MET A 162 18.96 7.18 -1.90
C MET A 162 19.07 7.02 -0.37
N GLU A 163 17.93 6.89 0.33
CA GLU A 163 17.92 6.62 1.78
C GLU A 163 18.61 5.30 2.11
N GLU A 164 18.32 4.22 1.37
CA GLU A 164 18.95 2.90 1.53
C GLU A 164 20.47 2.96 1.36
N LEU A 165 20.95 3.74 0.39
CA LEU A 165 22.37 3.94 0.12
C LEU A 165 23.02 4.98 1.04
N GLY A 166 22.25 5.64 1.91
CA GLY A 166 22.74 6.70 2.79
C GLY A 166 23.10 8.02 2.09
N ILE A 167 22.63 8.20 0.86
CA ILE A 167 22.84 9.38 0.02
C ILE A 167 21.72 10.39 0.29
N GLY A 168 22.06 11.63 0.63
CA GLY A 168 21.08 12.66 0.97
C GLY A 168 20.47 12.48 2.37
N ARG A 169 19.62 13.43 2.75
CA ARG A 169 18.93 13.55 4.04
C ARG A 169 17.50 14.05 3.81
N PRO A 170 16.58 13.97 4.80
CA PRO A 170 15.23 14.51 4.66
C PRO A 170 15.18 15.95 4.14
N SER A 171 16.14 16.79 4.55
CA SER A 171 16.28 18.18 4.09
C SER A 171 16.78 18.34 2.65
N THR A 172 17.32 17.29 2.02
CA THR A 172 17.98 17.38 0.71
C THR A 172 17.29 16.58 -0.40
N TYR A 173 16.37 15.66 -0.09
CA TYR A 173 15.77 14.81 -1.13
C TYR A 173 15.07 15.61 -2.22
N ALA A 174 14.21 16.56 -1.83
CA ALA A 174 13.49 17.41 -2.77
C ALA A 174 14.43 18.32 -3.57
N SER A 175 15.49 18.86 -2.95
CA SER A 175 16.44 19.72 -3.64
C SER A 175 17.31 18.95 -4.64
N ILE A 176 17.74 17.72 -4.31
CA ILE A 176 18.46 16.86 -5.25
C ILE A 176 17.57 16.55 -6.47
N MET A 177 16.30 16.18 -6.25
CA MET A 177 15.37 15.90 -7.36
C MET A 177 15.15 17.12 -8.25
N ARG A 178 14.97 18.28 -7.63
CA ARG A 178 14.84 19.55 -8.36
C ARG A 178 16.07 19.84 -9.20
N VAL A 179 17.28 19.71 -8.64
CA VAL A 179 18.52 19.97 -9.40
C VAL A 179 18.68 19.03 -10.59
N LEU A 180 18.34 17.74 -10.43
CA LEU A 180 18.41 16.77 -11.53
C LEU A 180 17.45 17.13 -12.68
N GLN A 181 16.25 17.62 -12.37
CA GLN A 181 15.25 18.04 -13.35
C GLN A 181 15.58 19.40 -13.97
N ASP A 182 15.93 20.40 -13.15
CA ASP A 182 16.24 21.77 -13.59
C ASP A 182 17.45 21.79 -14.54
N ARG A 183 18.45 20.92 -14.28
CA ARG A 183 19.64 20.75 -15.15
C ARG A 183 19.41 19.79 -16.31
N LYS A 184 18.20 19.25 -16.45
CA LYS A 184 17.82 18.31 -17.52
C LYS A 184 18.66 17.03 -17.56
N TYR A 185 19.18 16.57 -16.43
CA TYR A 185 19.80 15.24 -16.35
C TYR A 185 18.75 14.13 -16.34
N VAL A 186 17.53 14.44 -15.87
CA VAL A 186 16.39 13.53 -15.91
C VAL A 186 15.13 14.26 -16.37
N THR A 187 14.26 13.54 -17.08
CA THR A 187 12.90 13.99 -17.39
C THR A 187 11.86 13.05 -16.80
N VAL A 188 10.71 13.60 -16.41
CA VAL A 188 9.57 12.82 -15.94
C VAL A 188 8.67 12.50 -17.13
N LYS A 189 8.51 11.23 -17.45
CA LYS A 189 7.55 10.74 -18.45
C LYS A 189 6.65 9.72 -17.77
N SER A 190 5.33 9.94 -17.79
CA SER A 190 4.36 9.04 -17.15
C SER A 190 4.71 8.67 -15.69
N ARG A 191 5.13 9.67 -14.90
CA ARG A 191 5.54 9.55 -13.47
C ARG A 191 6.79 8.69 -13.20
N VAL A 192 7.58 8.36 -14.22
CA VAL A 192 8.89 7.72 -14.07
C VAL A 192 10.01 8.61 -14.61
N LEU A 193 11.21 8.47 -14.03
CA LEU A 193 12.40 9.23 -14.36
C LEU A 193 13.15 8.58 -15.51
N HIS A 194 13.44 9.36 -16.55
CA HIS A 194 14.27 8.97 -17.68
C HIS A 194 15.56 9.78 -17.66
N PRO A 195 16.75 9.15 -17.76
CA PRO A 195 17.98 9.89 -17.95
C PRO A 195 17.99 10.53 -19.35
N GLU A 196 18.48 11.76 -19.42
CA GLU A 196 18.84 12.42 -20.68
C GLU A 196 20.37 12.37 -20.79
N PHE A 197 20.88 12.09 -22.00
CA PHE A 197 22.30 11.99 -22.30
C PHE A 197 22.70 13.01 -23.36
#